data_AF-A0A2S2QNQ6-F1
#
_entry.id   AF-A0A2S2QNQ6-F1
#
_cell.length_a   1.000
_cell.length_b   1.000
_cell.length_c   1.000
_cell.angle_alpha   90.00
_cell.angle_beta   90.00
_cell.angle_gamma   90.00
#
_symmetry.space_group_name_H-M   'P 1'
#
loop_
_entity.id
_entity.type
_entity.pdbx_description
1 polymer ?
#
loop_
_entity_poly.entity_id
_entity_poly.type
_entity_poly.pdbx_seq_one_letter_code
_entity_poly.pdbx_strand_id
1 'polypeptide(L)'
;MNYTLPIIEKINEFYQWSLSISDDRTKGWLMIDSPAPTIIYTVIYFIIVGLGPRYMKNRKPFELTFILIQYNVFMTLLNLYIAIELLVVSNLLRYSYVCQPLTFMNNND
;
A
#
# COMPACT_ATOMS: atom_id res chain seq x y z
N MET A 1 -35.50 -16.88 2.34
CA MET A 1 -34.67 -16.61 3.53
C MET A 1 -33.31 -16.16 3.04
N ASN A 2 -32.95 -14.89 3.23
CA ASN A 2 -31.78 -14.25 2.62
C ASN A 2 -30.53 -14.49 3.45
N TYR A 3 -29.66 -15.37 2.95
CA TYR A 3 -28.33 -15.70 3.50
C TYR A 3 -27.33 -14.54 3.42
N THR A 4 -27.70 -13.43 2.78
CA THR A 4 -26.84 -12.25 2.52
C THR A 4 -26.68 -11.32 3.73
N LEU A 5 -27.68 -11.25 4.61
CA LEU A 5 -27.66 -10.40 5.81
C LEU A 5 -26.53 -10.73 6.80
N PRO A 6 -26.30 -12.01 7.19
CA PRO A 6 -25.25 -12.32 8.19
C PRO A 6 -23.83 -12.08 7.67
N ILE A 7 -23.61 -12.09 6.35
CA ILE A 7 -22.28 -11.85 5.76
C ILE A 7 -21.96 -10.35 5.78
N ILE A 8 -22.92 -9.51 5.44
CA ILE A 8 -22.74 -8.05 5.40
C ILE A 8 -22.47 -7.52 6.80
N GLU A 9 -23.22 -8.00 7.80
CA GLU A 9 -23.00 -7.63 9.21
C GLU A 9 -21.58 -8.01 9.66
N LYS A 10 -21.13 -9.23 9.36
CA LYS A 10 -19.77 -9.68 9.70
C LYS A 10 -18.66 -8.85 9.06
N ILE A 11 -18.84 -8.42 7.81
CA ILE A 11 -17.89 -7.55 7.10
C ILE A 11 -17.87 -6.16 7.75
N ASN A 12 -19.04 -5.61 8.07
CA ASN A 12 -19.13 -4.31 8.72
C ASN A 12 -18.49 -4.35 10.13
N GLU A 13 -18.77 -5.39 10.92
CA GLU A 13 -18.13 -5.58 12.23
C GLU A 13 -16.61 -5.66 12.12
N PHE A 14 -16.09 -6.43 11.16
CA PHE A 14 -14.65 -6.50 10.91
C PHE A 14 -14.06 -5.15 10.49
N TYR A 15 -14.75 -4.41 9.64
CA TYR A 15 -14.34 -3.07 9.21
C TYR A 15 -14.30 -2.09 10.38
N GLN A 16 -15.33 -2.06 11.21
CA GLN A 16 -15.37 -1.19 12.39
C GLN A 16 -14.29 -1.57 13.42
N TRP A 17 -14.06 -2.86 13.64
CA TRP A 17 -12.97 -3.33 14.49
C TRP A 17 -11.60 -2.90 13.94
N SER A 18 -11.36 -3.04 12.64
CA SER A 18 -10.10 -2.60 12.01
C SER A 18 -9.90 -1.09 12.16
N LEU A 19 -10.96 -0.29 12.01
CA LEU A 19 -10.87 1.15 12.24
C LEU A 19 -10.59 1.49 13.70
N SER A 20 -11.12 0.71 14.66
CA SER A 20 -10.89 0.95 16.09
C SER A 20 -9.45 0.73 16.55
N ILE A 21 -8.66 -0.05 15.81
CA ILE A 21 -7.23 -0.31 16.09
C ILE A 21 -6.28 0.47 15.18
N SER A 22 -6.83 1.31 14.29
CA SER A 22 -6.03 2.08 13.33
C SER A 22 -5.24 3.19 14.01
N ASP A 23 -4.02 3.46 13.52
CA ASP A 23 -3.19 4.55 14.04
C ASP A 23 -3.69 5.90 13.50
N ASP A 24 -4.14 6.78 14.41
CA ASP A 24 -4.62 8.13 14.12
C ASP A 24 -3.59 8.99 13.36
N ARG A 25 -2.28 8.71 13.51
CA ARG A 25 -1.20 9.45 12.81
C ARG A 25 -1.25 9.29 11.28
N THR A 26 -1.85 8.20 10.82
CA THR A 26 -1.96 7.87 9.39
C THR A 26 -3.32 8.25 8.79
N LYS A 27 -4.22 8.82 9.60
CA LYS A 27 -5.54 9.26 9.17
C LYS A 27 -5.43 10.39 8.15
N GLY A 28 -6.19 10.31 7.07
CA GLY A 28 -6.14 11.25 5.95
C GLY A 28 -5.10 10.89 4.88
N TRP A 29 -4.27 9.86 5.09
CA TRP A 29 -3.28 9.47 4.09
C TRP A 29 -3.97 8.82 2.88
N LEU A 30 -3.46 9.15 1.69
CA LEU A 30 -3.95 8.60 0.43
C LEU A 30 -3.88 7.07 0.46
N MET A 31 -4.99 6.40 0.13
CA MET A 31 -5.16 4.94 0.13
C MET A 31 -5.16 4.22 1.49
N ILE A 32 -5.01 4.93 2.61
CA ILE A 32 -5.00 4.30 3.95
C ILE A 32 -6.38 4.36 4.62
N ASP A 33 -7.10 5.48 4.46
CA ASP A 33 -8.39 5.70 5.13
C ASP A 33 -9.48 4.67 4.80
N SER A 34 -9.37 4.01 3.65
CA SER A 34 -10.31 2.98 3.24
C SER A 34 -9.62 1.91 2.40
N PRO A 35 -10.02 0.64 2.53
CA PRO A 35 -9.57 -0.43 1.64
C PRO A 35 -10.18 -0.33 0.23
N ALA A 36 -11.22 0.49 0.04
CA ALA A 36 -11.88 0.62 -1.26
C ALA A 36 -10.92 1.05 -2.41
N PRO A 37 -10.13 2.15 -2.28
CA PRO A 37 -9.20 2.55 -3.33
C PRO A 37 -8.20 1.44 -3.70
N THR A 38 -7.59 0.77 -2.73
CA THR A 38 -6.59 -0.28 -3.01
C THR A 38 -7.19 -1.49 -3.73
N ILE A 39 -8.42 -1.88 -3.36
CA ILE A 39 -9.17 -2.93 -4.06
C ILE A 39 -9.46 -2.51 -5.51
N ILE A 40 -9.92 -1.28 -5.73
CA ILE A 40 -10.21 -0.76 -7.07
C ILE A 40 -8.97 -0.81 -7.96
N TYR A 41 -7.83 -0.30 -7.50
CA TYR A 41 -6.59 -0.32 -8.30
C TYR A 41 -6.09 -1.75 -8.57
N THR A 42 -6.25 -2.65 -7.61
CA THR A 42 -5.87 -4.06 -7.78
C THR A 42 -6.73 -4.74 -8.86
N VAL A 43 -8.04 -4.49 -8.85
CA VAL A 43 -8.96 -5.01 -9.89
C VAL A 43 -8.60 -4.44 -11.26
N ILE A 44 -8.35 -3.13 -11.34
CA ILE A 44 -7.93 -2.47 -12.60
C ILE A 44 -6.63 -3.10 -13.12
N TYR A 45 -5.64 -3.32 -12.25
CA TYR A 45 -4.38 -3.97 -12.61
C TYR A 45 -4.61 -5.36 -13.20
N PHE A 46 -5.41 -6.21 -12.55
CA PHE A 46 -5.71 -7.55 -13.07
C PHE A 46 -6.44 -7.52 -14.41
N ILE A 47 -7.35 -6.57 -14.61
CA ILE A 47 -8.02 -6.38 -15.90
C ILE A 47 -7.00 -6.02 -16.98
N ILE A 48 -6.09 -5.08 -16.72
CA ILE A 48 -5.05 -4.66 -17.67
C ILE A 48 -4.10 -5.81 -17.99
N VAL A 49 -3.62 -6.55 -16.99
CA VAL A 49 -2.70 -7.66 -17.19
C VAL A 49 -3.37 -8.85 -17.89
N GLY A 50 -4.64 -9.12 -17.62
CA GLY A 50 -5.39 -10.19 -18.27
C GLY A 50 -5.77 -9.86 -19.72
N LEU A 51 -6.25 -8.65 -19.98
CA LEU A 51 -6.69 -8.23 -21.31
C LEU A 51 -5.55 -7.71 -22.20
N GLY A 52 -4.48 -7.19 -21.59
CA GLY A 52 -3.33 -6.59 -22.27
C GLY A 52 -2.69 -7.51 -23.32
N PRO A 53 -2.31 -8.76 -22.98
CA PRO A 53 -1.70 -9.69 -23.94
C PRO A 53 -2.63 -10.02 -25.11
N ARG A 54 -3.94 -10.16 -24.84
CA ARG A 54 -4.93 -10.43 -25.90
C ARG A 54 -5.07 -9.24 -26.84
N TYR A 55 -5.01 -8.02 -26.32
CA TYR A 55 -5.03 -6.79 -27.10
C TYR A 55 -3.74 -6.58 -27.91
N MET A 56 -2.58 -6.96 -27.36
CA MET A 56 -1.28 -6.79 -28.01
C MET A 56 -0.93 -7.90 -29.03
N LYS A 57 -1.69 -9.01 -29.09
CA LYS A 57 -1.39 -10.17 -29.95
C LYS A 57 -1.10 -9.83 -31.42
N ASN A 58 -1.80 -8.85 -31.99
CA ASN A 58 -1.68 -8.45 -33.39
C ASN A 58 -0.93 -7.12 -33.58
N ARG A 59 -0.23 -6.64 -32.54
CA ARG A 59 0.50 -5.37 -32.56
C ARG A 59 1.98 -5.61 -32.31
N LYS A 60 2.82 -4.75 -32.89
CA LYS A 60 4.26 -4.75 -32.61
C LYS A 60 4.52 -4.27 -31.17
N PRO A 61 5.55 -4.79 -30.49
CA PRO A 61 5.92 -4.32 -29.16
C PRO A 61 6.31 -2.84 -29.19
N PHE A 62 6.07 -2.14 -28.09
CA PHE A 62 6.46 -0.74 -27.94
C PHE A 62 7.94 -0.63 -27.52
N GLU A 63 8.69 0.23 -28.18
CA GLU A 63 10.06 0.58 -27.79
C GLU A 63 10.02 1.59 -26.63
N LEU A 64 9.98 1.07 -25.40
CA LEU A 64 9.87 1.88 -24.17
C LEU A 64 11.20 2.03 -23.42
N THR A 65 12.31 1.64 -24.04
CA THR A 65 13.64 1.53 -23.40
C THR A 65 14.05 2.79 -22.64
N PHE A 66 13.88 3.97 -23.25
CA PHE A 66 14.22 5.24 -22.59
C PHE A 66 13.37 5.49 -21.33
N ILE A 67 12.06 5.23 -21.42
CA ILE A 67 11.13 5.39 -20.30
C ILE A 67 11.46 4.40 -19.18
N LEU A 68 11.75 3.14 -19.51
CA LEU A 68 12.13 2.13 -18.52
C LEU A 68 13.43 2.48 -17.79
N ILE A 69 14.42 3.01 -18.50
CA ILE A 69 15.69 3.43 -17.88
C ILE A 69 15.43 4.55 -16.86
N GLN A 70 14.69 5.60 -17.23
CA GLN A 70 14.36 6.70 -16.31
C GLN A 70 13.55 6.21 -15.10
N TYR A 71 12.56 5.34 -15.34
CA TYR A 71 11.76 4.74 -14.28
C TYR A 71 12.62 3.97 -13.28
N ASN A 72 13.53 3.12 -13.76
CA ASN A 72 14.38 2.32 -12.87
C ASN A 72 15.35 3.20 -12.08
N VAL A 73 15.95 4.23 -12.71
CA VAL A 73 16.82 5.19 -12.00
C VAL A 73 16.05 5.90 -10.89
N PHE A 74 14.85 6.41 -11.19
CA PHE A 74 14.00 7.07 -10.19
C PHE A 74 13.65 6.11 -9.04
N MET A 75 13.24 4.88 -9.36
CA MET A 75 12.92 3.87 -8.35
C MET A 75 14.13 3.51 -7.48
N THR A 76 15.32 3.35 -8.07
CA THR A 76 16.56 3.10 -7.32
C THR A 76 16.88 4.26 -6.38
N LEU A 77 16.76 5.51 -6.84
CA LEU A 77 17.00 6.70 -6.01
C LEU A 77 15.98 6.81 -4.86
N LEU A 78 14.71 6.56 -5.14
CA LEU A 78 13.65 6.58 -4.12
C LEU A 78 13.87 5.49 -3.06
N ASN A 79 14.22 4.28 -3.47
CA ASN A 79 14.56 3.20 -2.55
C ASN A 79 15.80 3.53 -1.70
N LEU A 80 16.82 4.12 -2.32
CA LEU A 80 18.01 4.58 -1.60
C LEU A 80 17.66 5.66 -0.55
N TYR A 81 16.81 6.63 -0.92
CA TYR A 81 16.34 7.66 -0.01
C TYR A 81 15.61 7.06 1.20
N ILE A 82 14.64 6.17 0.96
CA ILE A 82 13.90 5.49 2.04
C ILE A 82 14.84 4.70 2.96
N ALA A 83 15.84 4.01 2.38
CA ALA A 83 16.80 3.24 3.16
C ALA A 83 17.69 4.15 4.04
N ILE A 84 18.13 5.29 3.53
CA ILE A 84 18.92 6.26 4.29
C ILE A 84 18.08 6.87 5.42
N GLU A 85 16.88 7.35 5.11
CA GLU A 85 15.95 7.88 6.13
C GLU A 85 15.68 6.88 7.24
N LEU A 86 15.37 5.62 6.87
CA LEU A 86 15.12 4.58 7.85
C LEU A 86 16.35 4.30 8.73
N LEU A 87 17.56 4.25 8.15
CA LEU A 87 18.80 4.05 8.90
C LEU A 87 19.11 5.24 9.83
N VAL A 88 18.98 6.46 9.34
CA VAL A 88 19.24 7.69 10.11
C VAL A 88 18.27 7.79 11.28
N VAL A 89 16.96 7.65 11.03
CA VAL A 89 15.93 7.72 12.07
C VAL A 89 16.09 6.59 13.08
N SER A 90 16.33 5.35 12.62
CA SER A 90 16.55 4.21 13.53
C SER A 90 17.78 4.39 14.41
N ASN A 91 18.89 4.90 13.84
CA ASN A 91 20.11 5.16 14.60
C ASN A 91 19.94 6.33 15.59
N LEU A 92 19.28 7.42 15.17
CA LEU A 92 19.01 8.58 16.03
C LEU A 92 18.14 8.21 17.23
N LEU A 93 17.11 7.39 17.02
CA LEU A 93 16.22 6.89 18.06
C LEU A 93 16.77 5.66 18.81
N ARG A 94 17.99 5.22 18.48
CA ARG A 94 18.69 4.06 19.07
C ARG A 94 17.84 2.79 19.07
N TYR A 95 17.21 2.51 17.94
CA TYR A 95 16.34 1.35 17.82
C TYR A 95 17.10 0.03 17.93
N SER A 96 16.51 -0.93 18.65
CA SER A 96 16.99 -2.30 18.65
C SER A 96 16.67 -2.96 17.30
N TYR A 97 17.65 -3.60 16.67
CA TYR A 97 17.47 -4.35 15.42
C TYR A 97 16.67 -5.65 15.58
N VAL A 98 16.30 -6.03 16.81
CA VAL A 98 15.58 -7.28 17.10
C VAL A 98 14.12 -7.00 17.40
N CYS A 99 13.84 -6.47 18.58
CA CYS A 99 12.49 -6.16 19.03
C CYS A 99 12.43 -4.68 19.42
N GLN A 100 11.63 -3.92 18.69
CA GLN A 100 11.31 -2.53 19.00
C GLN A 100 9.79 -2.42 19.16
N PRO A 101 9.26 -2.06 20.35
CA PRO A 101 7.83 -1.81 20.51
C PRO A 101 7.37 -0.60 19.70
N LEU A 102 6.11 -0.64 19.27
CA LEU A 102 5.43 0.50 18.67
C LEU A 102 5.05 1.49 19.78
N THR A 103 5.53 2.73 19.67
CA THR A 103 5.14 3.82 20.58
C THR A 103 3.98 4.59 19.99
N PHE A 104 2.82 4.51 20.64
CA PHE A 104 1.68 5.38 20.36
C PHE A 104 1.87 6.70 21.10
N MET A 105 1.61 7.83 20.44
CA MET A 105 1.60 9.12 21.13
C MET A 105 0.30 9.21 21.94
N ASN A 106 0.38 8.93 23.24
CA ASN A 106 -0.75 9.11 24.14
C ASN A 106 -0.59 10.47 24.84
N ASN A 107 -1.67 11.25 24.95
CA ASN A 107 -1.65 12.62 25.50
C ASN A 107 -1.32 12.72 27.01
N ASN A 108 -0.76 11.67 27.63
CA ASN A 108 -0.44 11.60 29.04
C ASN A 108 1.07 11.37 29.33
N ASP A 109 1.93 11.49 28.32
CA ASP A 109 3.40 11.55 28.48
C ASP A 109 3.94 12.88 27.94
#